data_AF-A0A2J9E2H6-F1
#
_entry.id   AF-A0A2J9E2H6-F1
#
_cell.length_a   1.000
_cell.length_b   1.000
_cell.length_c   1.000
_cell.angle_alpha   90.00
_cell.angle_beta   90.00
_cell.angle_gamma   90.00
#
_symmetry.space_group_name_H-M   'P 1'
#
loop_
_entity.id
_entity.type
_entity.pdbx_description
1 polymer ?
#
loop_
_entity_poly.entity_id
_entity_poly.type
_entity_poly.pdbx_seq_one_letter_code
_entity_poly.pdbx_strand_id
1 'polypeptide(L)' 'MDTDLQEQVMLERVELIARLTTEGVCRERDREVALALIAEIAGDMMIKNKEFAVSFSAIPTNK' A
#
# COMPACT_ATOMS: atom_id res chain seq x y z
N MET A 1 1.17 41.63 5.58
CA MET A 1 1.94 40.97 6.66
C MET A 1 1.19 39.75 7.16
N ASP A 2 -0.04 39.88 7.69
CA ASP A 2 -0.85 38.71 8.11
C ASP A 2 -1.31 37.83 6.93
N THR A 3 -1.63 38.43 5.79
CA THR A 3 -2.04 37.72 4.56
C THR A 3 -0.92 36.88 3.95
N ASP A 4 0.31 37.40 3.97
CA ASP A 4 1.48 36.75 3.38
C ASP A 4 1.93 35.57 4.25
N LEU A 5 1.86 35.75 5.57
CA LEU A 5 2.11 34.69 6.54
C LEU A 5 1.05 33.58 6.43
N GLN A 6 -0.21 33.95 6.22
CA GLN A 6 -1.30 33.01 6.03
C GLN A 6 -1.14 32.19 4.73
N GLU A 7 -0.71 32.82 3.63
CA GLU A 7 -0.43 32.13 2.37
C GLU A 7 0.74 31.15 2.51
N GLN A 8 1.81 31.55 3.20
CA GLN A 8 2.95 30.67 3.46
C GLN A 8 2.55 29.45 4.30
N VAL A 9 1.80 29.67 5.39
CA VAL A 9 1.28 28.57 6.24
C VAL A 9 0.36 27.65 5.46
N MET A 10 -0.44 28.19 4.55
CA MET A 10 -1.30 27.40 3.68
C MET A 10 -0.48 26.49 2.76
N LEU A 11 0.58 27.02 2.13
CA LEU A 11 1.48 26.25 1.25
C LEU A 11 2.22 25.14 2.02
N GLU A 12 2.78 25.44 3.18
CA GLU A 12 3.50 24.47 4.02
C GLU A 12 2.58 23.32 4.48
N ARG A 13 1.30 23.63 4.77
CA ARG A 13 0.29 22.61 5.10
C ARG A 13 -0.09 21.75 3.90
N VAL A 14 -0.25 22.36 2.73
CA VAL A 14 -0.55 21.62 1.49
C VAL A 14 0.60 20.67 1.14
N GLU A 15 1.84 21.12 1.27
CA GLU A 15 3.03 20.27 1.09
C GLU A 15 3.07 19.12 2.10
N LEU A 16 2.85 19.40 3.39
CA LEU A 16 2.81 18.39 4.43
C LEU A 16 1.72 17.33 4.16
N ILE A 17 0.53 17.76 3.73
CA ILE A 17 -0.57 16.87 3.37
C ILE A 17 -0.21 16.05 2.13
N ALA A 18 0.33 16.66 1.08
CA ALA A 18 0.75 15.94 -0.13
C ALA A 18 1.78 14.85 0.19
N ARG A 19 2.75 15.16 1.06
CA ARG A 19 3.74 14.20 1.55
C ARG A 19 3.08 13.07 2.35
N LEU A 20 2.27 13.37 3.35
CA LEU A 20 1.59 12.38 4.20
C LEU A 20 0.60 11.49 3.43
N THR A 21 -0.04 12.03 2.39
CA THR A 21 -1.03 11.30 1.57
C THR A 21 -0.40 10.50 0.44
N THR A 22 0.79 10.88 -0.02
CA THR A 22 1.57 10.09 -0.98
C THR A 22 2.48 9.07 -0.30
N GLU A 23 2.77 9.22 0.98
CA GLU A 23 3.34 8.17 1.83
C GLU A 23 2.27 7.09 2.05
N GLY A 24 2.18 6.18 1.08
CA GLY A 24 1.28 5.02 1.03
C GLY A 24 1.59 3.95 2.07
N VAL A 25 1.69 4.32 3.34
CA VAL A 25 2.11 3.44 4.45
C VAL A 25 1.13 2.27 4.67
N CYS A 26 -0.13 2.42 4.26
CA CYS A 26 -1.10 1.31 4.35
C CYS A 26 -0.99 0.31 3.19
N ARG A 27 -0.59 0.70 1.98
CA ARG A 27 -0.71 -0.21 0.81
C ARG A 27 0.30 -1.35 0.82
N GLU A 28 1.51 -1.13 1.29
CA GLU A 28 2.54 -2.19 1.27
C GLU A 28 2.31 -3.23 2.35
N ARG A 29 2.01 -2.78 3.59
CA ARG A 29 1.69 -3.69 4.69
C ARG A 29 0.38 -4.45 4.44
N ASP A 30 -0.67 -3.77 3.97
CA ASP A 30 -1.94 -4.44 3.66
C ASP A 30 -1.77 -5.43 2.49
N ARG A 31 -0.90 -5.11 1.52
CA ARG A 31 -0.54 -6.03 0.43
C ARG A 31 0.22 -7.25 0.93
N GLU A 32 1.17 -7.08 1.85
CA GLU A 32 1.91 -8.19 2.45
C GLU A 32 0.98 -9.11 3.25
N VAL A 33 0.10 -8.53 4.08
CA VAL A 33 -0.91 -9.28 4.83
C VAL A 33 -1.86 -10.03 3.89
N ALA A 34 -2.32 -9.39 2.81
CA ALA A 34 -3.16 -10.04 1.81
C ALA A 34 -2.45 -11.20 1.10
N LEU A 35 -1.18 -11.02 0.72
CA LEU A 35 -0.38 -12.07 0.08
C LEU A 35 -0.14 -13.26 1.03
N ALA A 36 0.12 -13.00 2.31
CA ALA A 36 0.28 -14.05 3.33
C ALA A 36 -1.01 -14.87 3.50
N LEU A 37 -2.17 -14.22 3.62
CA LEU A 37 -3.48 -14.88 3.72
C LEU A 37 -3.81 -15.71 2.46
N ILE A 38 -3.49 -15.19 1.28
CA ILE A 38 -3.72 -15.92 0.02
C ILE A 38 -2.83 -17.17 -0.06
N ALA A 39 -1.57 -17.09 0.37
CA ALA A 39 -0.66 -18.24 0.39
C ALA A 39 -1.14 -19.33 1.36
N GLU A 40 -1.65 -18.95 2.53
CA GLU A 40 -2.24 -19.87 3.51
C GLU A 40 -3.45 -20.61 2.93
N ILE A 41 -4.41 -19.87 2.35
CA ILE A 41 -5.61 -20.45 1.74
C ILE A 41 -5.25 -21.36 0.56
N ALA A 42 -4.32 -20.94 -0.30
CA ALA A 42 -3.89 -21.74 -1.44
C ALA A 42 -3.18 -23.03 -0.99
N GLY A 43 -2.32 -22.97 0.04
CA GLY A 43 -1.67 -24.14 0.61
C GLY A 43 -2.68 -25.15 1.16
N ASP A 44 -3.66 -24.67 1.93
CA ASP A 44 -4.75 -25.50 2.45
C ASP A 44 -5.60 -26.13 1.33
N MET A 45 -5.83 -25.40 0.23
CA MET A 45 -6.54 -25.92 -0.94
C MET A 45 -5.71 -26.92 -1.75
N MET A 46 -4.39 -26.74 -1.87
CA MET A 46 -3.51 -27.69 -2.54
C MET A 46 -3.36 -29.01 -1.79
N ILE A 47 -3.30 -28.95 -0.46
CA ILE A 47 -3.28 -30.16 0.38
C ILE A 47 -4.59 -30.96 0.17
N LYS A 48 -5.71 -30.28 -0.10
CA LYS A 48 -7.02 -30.88 -0.36
C LYS A 48 -7.24 -31.32 -1.82
N ASN A 49 -6.63 -30.63 -2.79
CA ASN A 49 -6.77 -30.90 -4.22
C ASN A 49 -5.39 -31.01 -4.89
N LYS A 50 -5.00 -32.25 -5.22
CA LYS A 50 -3.69 -32.62 -5.78
C LYS A 50 -3.41 -32.07 -7.20
N GLU A 51 -4.37 -31.35 -7.80
CA GLU A 51 -4.32 -30.79 -9.16
C GLU A 51 -4.28 -29.25 -9.18
N PHE A 52 -4.22 -28.59 -8.03
CA PHE A 52 -4.20 -27.12 -7.97
C PHE A 52 -2.75 -26.61 -7.90
N ALA A 53 -2.38 -25.67 -8.79
CA ALA A 53 -1.07 -25.01 -8.83
C ALA A 53 -1.29 -23.48 -9.00
N VAL A 54 -0.72 -22.67 -8.10
CA VAL A 54 -0.82 -21.19 -8.13
C VAL A 54 0.59 -20.62 -8.09
N SER A 55 0.89 -19.69 -8.99
CA SER A 55 2.15 -18.94 -9.02
C SER A 55 1.87 -17.46 -8.76
N PHE A 56 2.60 -16.87 -7.82
CA PHE A 56 2.47 -15.46 -7.47
C PHE A 56 3.66 -14.69 -8.04
N SER A 57 3.38 -13.55 -8.68
CA SER A 57 4.40 -12.59 -9.12
C SER A 57 4.02 -11.21 -8.60
N ALA A 58 4.89 -10.65 -7.76
CA ALA A 58 4.74 -9.28 -7.29
C ALA A 58 5.50 -8.35 -8.25
N ILE A 59 4.76 -7.62 -9.09
CA ILE A 59 5.34 -6.49 -9.82
C ILE A 59 5.42 -5.32 -8.83
N PRO A 60 6.61 -4.75 -8.57
CA PRO A 60 6.70 -3.51 -7.81
C PRO A 60 5.98 -2.43 -8.62
N THR A 61 4.89 -1.89 -8.07
CA THR A 61 4.27 -0.70 -8.61
C THR A 61 5.22 0.45 -8.36
N ASN A 62 6.05 0.77 -9.36
CA ASN A 62 6.88 1.97 -9.33
C ASN A 62 5.95 3.18 -9.21
N LYS A 63 6.28 4.10 -8.30
CA LYS A 63 5.46 5.27 -7.95
C LYS A 63 5.59 6.35 -9.02
#